data_AF-A0A3D0CSM7-F1
#
_entry.id   AF-A0A3D0CSM7-F1
#
_cell.length_a   1.000
_cell.length_b   1.000
_cell.length_c   1.000
_cell.angle_alpha   90.00
_cell.angle_beta   90.00
_cell.angle_gamma   90.00
#
_symmetry.space_group_name_H-M   'P 1'
#
loop_
_entity.id
_entity.type
_entity.pdbx_description
1 polymer ?
#
loop_
_entity_poly.entity_id
_entity_poly.type
_entity_poly.pdbx_seq_one_letter_code
_entity_poly.pdbx_strand_id
1 'polypeptide(L)'
;MMLEEWEKQLKPQLAQVELIGEVGLPKAEFEALAREIRGLIGSRGSAPATRALLLHYPCAFVTYLVFQGVYGYDANVFWPTVQQTVGLAPNDVGEWRLNFETIVEELGLDHEFAGHRYVGAILGHGGIPESSLLDFFEHMLQPSVTKPHLAGLTTPELISEWLTSSSHDSVDKPVLSFLEYGGQVAEDFVERCREMARETINTGEVPAPAEIGLPDAVVAAYQEWIAGAPEAIATPPGGLRVRKPRVLVNPWGEGVYLLLPEQRTPATRSQSKVCWQLLADGRPIEIPVRIRRVDLDLKTEAATEPIQDPAEHYLVRFCLGGACEREWPVSIEVPAERPLLVFDPDTRALLPFQKRLPSGLLWVLLPPGVAIESQSAIRSRFAPLPWGWYRWNAYELDLRGLDTLIVKTPEGQCEIAVTARRAATLT
;
A
#
# COMPACT_ATOMS: atom_id res chain seq x y z
N MET A 1 -11.68 -37.65 -0.27
CA MET A 1 -12.39 -37.11 0.89
C MET A 1 -13.85 -37.11 0.52
N MET A 2 -14.71 -37.73 1.32
CA MET A 2 -16.17 -37.74 1.07
C MET A 2 -16.77 -36.36 1.39
N LEU A 3 -17.95 -36.03 0.87
CA LEU A 3 -18.62 -34.76 1.17
C LEU A 3 -18.90 -34.57 2.68
N GLU A 4 -19.17 -35.65 3.43
CA GLU A 4 -19.31 -35.54 4.90
C GLU A 4 -18.02 -35.05 5.58
N GLU A 5 -16.85 -35.46 5.06
CA GLU A 5 -15.54 -35.08 5.60
C GLU A 5 -15.22 -33.62 5.26
N TRP A 6 -15.52 -33.18 4.03
CA TRP A 6 -15.42 -31.78 3.61
C TRP A 6 -16.26 -30.86 4.50
N GLU A 7 -17.54 -31.21 4.70
CA GLU A 7 -18.45 -30.41 5.53
C GLU A 7 -17.94 -30.30 6.96
N LYS A 8 -17.47 -31.41 7.53
CA LYS A 8 -16.92 -31.45 8.90
C LYS A 8 -15.66 -30.61 9.03
N GLN A 9 -14.82 -30.55 8.00
CA GLN A 9 -13.60 -29.76 7.98
C GLN A 9 -13.88 -28.26 7.80
N LEU A 10 -14.74 -27.90 6.85
CA LEU A 10 -14.97 -26.50 6.47
C LEU A 10 -15.81 -25.76 7.51
N LYS A 11 -16.78 -26.41 8.14
CA LYS A 11 -17.67 -25.78 9.12
C LYS A 11 -16.94 -25.01 10.25
N PRO A 12 -15.97 -25.59 10.97
CA PRO A 12 -15.24 -24.84 11.99
C PRO A 12 -14.32 -23.76 11.41
N GLN A 13 -13.84 -23.89 10.17
CA GLN A 13 -12.99 -22.89 9.52
C GLN A 13 -13.81 -21.66 9.10
N LEU A 14 -14.99 -21.87 8.51
CA LEU A 14 -15.90 -20.80 8.11
C LEU A 14 -16.41 -19.96 9.29
N ALA A 15 -16.43 -20.53 10.50
CA ALA A 15 -16.78 -19.80 11.72
C ALA A 15 -15.68 -18.86 12.25
N GLN A 16 -14.48 -18.86 11.63
CA GLN A 16 -13.31 -18.10 12.07
C GLN A 16 -12.84 -17.06 11.06
N VAL A 17 -13.55 -16.92 9.94
CA VAL A 17 -13.17 -16.04 8.82
C VAL A 17 -14.24 -14.99 8.57
N GLU A 18 -13.85 -13.87 7.97
CA GLU A 18 -14.81 -12.86 7.51
C GLU A 18 -15.21 -13.11 6.06
N LEU A 19 -14.32 -13.70 5.26
CA LEU A 19 -14.57 -14.07 3.87
C LEU A 19 -14.28 -15.56 3.64
N ILE A 20 -15.14 -16.23 2.87
CA ILE A 20 -15.01 -17.66 2.57
C ILE A 20 -13.66 -17.99 1.91
N GLY A 21 -13.11 -17.07 1.10
CA GLY A 21 -11.81 -17.23 0.46
C GLY A 21 -10.62 -17.34 1.44
N GLU A 22 -10.75 -16.81 2.66
CA GLU A 22 -9.70 -16.85 3.70
C GLU A 22 -9.45 -18.27 4.24
N VAL A 23 -10.36 -19.21 3.97
CA VAL A 23 -10.13 -20.64 4.23
C VAL A 23 -8.88 -21.16 3.49
N GLY A 24 -8.47 -20.51 2.40
CA GLY A 24 -7.21 -20.82 1.73
C GLY A 24 -7.19 -22.19 1.08
N LEU A 25 -8.28 -22.58 0.40
CA LEU A 25 -8.41 -23.91 -0.22
C LEU A 25 -7.48 -24.06 -1.44
N PRO A 26 -6.46 -24.94 -1.40
CA PRO A 26 -5.55 -25.10 -2.54
C PRO A 26 -6.28 -25.64 -3.78
N LYS A 27 -5.79 -25.30 -4.98
CA LYS A 27 -6.43 -25.70 -6.24
C LYS A 27 -6.70 -27.21 -6.35
N ALA A 28 -5.77 -28.05 -5.90
CA ALA A 28 -5.94 -29.51 -5.93
C ALA A 28 -7.07 -30.01 -5.00
N GLU A 29 -7.26 -29.34 -3.87
CA GLU A 29 -8.32 -29.61 -2.91
C GLU A 29 -9.68 -29.13 -3.42
N PHE A 30 -9.73 -27.92 -4.01
CA PHE A 30 -10.88 -27.43 -4.76
C PHE A 30 -11.30 -28.40 -5.88
N GLU A 31 -10.36 -28.88 -6.69
CA GLU A 31 -10.62 -29.86 -7.76
C GLU A 31 -11.09 -31.22 -7.20
N ALA A 32 -10.67 -31.59 -6.00
CA ALA A 32 -11.21 -32.77 -5.30
C ALA A 32 -12.66 -32.53 -4.87
N LEU A 33 -12.96 -31.41 -4.21
CA LEU A 33 -14.32 -31.03 -3.82
C LEU A 33 -15.27 -30.97 -5.03
N ALA A 34 -14.85 -30.33 -6.12
CA ALA A 34 -15.62 -30.26 -7.36
C ALA A 34 -15.93 -31.66 -7.94
N ARG A 35 -14.97 -32.60 -7.87
CA ARG A 35 -15.18 -33.99 -8.31
C ARG A 35 -16.19 -34.73 -7.43
N GLU A 36 -16.18 -34.52 -6.12
CA GLU A 36 -17.16 -35.13 -5.21
C GLU A 36 -18.58 -34.61 -5.48
N ILE A 37 -18.73 -33.29 -5.67
CA ILE A 37 -20.00 -32.67 -6.05
C ILE A 37 -20.49 -33.22 -7.40
N ARG A 38 -19.59 -33.31 -8.39
CA ARG A 38 -19.89 -33.92 -9.70
C ARG A 38 -20.32 -35.39 -9.55
N GLY A 39 -19.65 -36.16 -8.69
CA GLY A 39 -19.97 -37.55 -8.41
C GLY A 39 -21.36 -37.72 -7.78
N LEU A 40 -21.72 -36.82 -6.86
CA LEU A 40 -23.06 -36.78 -6.27
C LEU A 40 -24.13 -36.48 -7.32
N ILE A 41 -23.91 -35.47 -8.17
CA ILE A 41 -24.84 -35.11 -9.26
C ILE A 41 -24.95 -36.25 -10.28
N GLY A 42 -23.84 -36.85 -10.69
CA GLY A 42 -23.82 -37.95 -11.65
C GLY A 42 -24.52 -39.23 -11.13
N SER A 43 -24.46 -39.50 -9.83
CA SER A 43 -25.07 -40.69 -9.22
C SER A 43 -26.55 -40.54 -8.87
N ARG A 44 -27.00 -39.34 -8.48
CA ARG A 44 -28.38 -39.09 -8.01
C ARG A 44 -29.24 -38.29 -8.96
N GLY A 45 -28.65 -37.69 -9.99
CA GLY A 45 -29.28 -36.66 -10.80
C GLY A 45 -29.22 -35.29 -10.15
N SER A 46 -29.37 -34.24 -10.97
CA SER A 46 -29.12 -32.84 -10.59
C SER A 46 -30.00 -32.36 -9.42
N ALA A 47 -31.33 -32.40 -9.54
CA ALA A 47 -32.22 -31.89 -8.49
C ALA A 47 -32.10 -32.64 -7.12
N PRO A 48 -32.07 -33.99 -7.07
CA PRO A 48 -31.85 -34.69 -5.80
C PRO A 48 -30.48 -34.42 -5.17
N ALA A 49 -29.43 -34.25 -5.99
CA ALA A 49 -28.10 -33.90 -5.52
C ALA A 49 -28.04 -32.46 -4.99
N THR A 50 -28.65 -31.50 -5.68
CA THR A 50 -28.81 -30.11 -5.20
C THR A 50 -29.44 -30.09 -3.83
N ARG A 51 -30.58 -30.76 -3.64
CA ARG A 51 -31.25 -30.82 -2.34
C ARG A 51 -30.36 -31.43 -1.25
N ALA A 52 -29.58 -32.45 -1.57
CA ALA A 52 -28.66 -33.07 -0.62
C ALA A 52 -27.50 -32.13 -0.25
N LEU A 53 -26.91 -31.41 -1.22
CA LEU A 53 -25.85 -30.42 -0.98
C LEU A 53 -26.34 -29.31 -0.05
N LEU A 54 -27.51 -28.73 -0.35
CA LEU A 54 -28.04 -27.60 0.41
C LEU A 54 -28.44 -27.98 1.84
N LEU A 55 -28.98 -29.18 2.05
CA LEU A 55 -29.45 -29.62 3.38
C LEU A 55 -28.37 -30.24 4.26
N HIS A 56 -27.38 -30.92 3.66
CA HIS A 56 -26.41 -31.72 4.42
C HIS A 56 -24.98 -31.23 4.29
N TYR A 57 -24.66 -30.51 3.22
CA TYR A 57 -23.30 -30.04 2.91
C TYR A 57 -23.24 -28.54 2.58
N PRO A 58 -23.90 -27.65 3.37
CA PRO A 58 -23.97 -26.22 3.08
C PRO A 58 -22.60 -25.53 3.07
N CYS A 59 -21.68 -25.90 3.97
CA CYS A 59 -20.33 -25.31 4.00
C CYS A 59 -19.54 -25.70 2.75
N ALA A 60 -19.54 -26.99 2.40
CA ALA A 60 -18.90 -27.49 1.20
C ALA A 60 -19.48 -26.85 -0.08
N PHE A 61 -20.79 -26.59 -0.09
CA PHE A 61 -21.48 -25.93 -1.19
C PHE A 61 -21.03 -24.47 -1.39
N VAL A 62 -21.07 -23.64 -0.35
CA VAL A 62 -20.68 -22.22 -0.48
C VAL A 62 -19.19 -22.07 -0.75
N THR A 63 -18.35 -22.90 -0.11
CA THR A 63 -16.91 -22.94 -0.39
C THR A 63 -16.64 -23.32 -1.84
N TYR A 64 -17.31 -24.34 -2.39
CA TYR A 64 -17.16 -24.69 -3.80
C TYR A 64 -17.50 -23.51 -4.72
N LEU A 65 -18.60 -22.80 -4.49
CA LEU A 65 -19.00 -21.67 -5.33
C LEU A 65 -17.99 -20.52 -5.30
N VAL A 66 -17.49 -20.16 -4.11
CA VAL A 66 -16.49 -19.11 -3.96
C VAL A 66 -15.17 -19.50 -4.64
N PHE A 67 -14.67 -20.71 -4.41
CA PHE A 67 -13.42 -21.16 -5.04
C PHE A 67 -13.56 -21.44 -6.54
N GLN A 68 -14.77 -21.72 -7.03
CA GLN A 68 -15.06 -21.71 -8.46
C GLN A 68 -14.93 -20.29 -9.05
N GLY A 69 -15.24 -19.26 -8.26
CA GLY A 69 -14.99 -17.85 -8.58
C GLY A 69 -13.49 -17.54 -8.60
N VAL A 70 -12.75 -18.01 -7.60
CA VAL A 70 -11.30 -17.83 -7.49
C VAL A 70 -10.53 -18.48 -8.64
N TYR A 71 -10.79 -19.77 -8.94
CA TYR A 71 -9.95 -20.52 -9.90
C TYR A 71 -10.53 -20.62 -11.31
N GLY A 72 -11.85 -20.44 -11.47
CA GLY A 72 -12.55 -20.79 -12.70
C GLY A 72 -13.38 -19.66 -13.31
N TYR A 73 -13.30 -18.45 -12.77
CA TYR A 73 -14.03 -17.32 -13.33
C TYR A 73 -13.33 -16.80 -14.59
N ASP A 74 -14.00 -16.93 -15.73
CA ASP A 74 -13.71 -16.11 -16.91
C ASP A 74 -14.83 -15.10 -17.13
N ALA A 75 -14.48 -13.87 -17.53
CA ALA A 75 -15.32 -12.68 -17.37
C ALA A 75 -16.69 -12.91 -18.06
N ASN A 76 -17.77 -12.87 -17.26
CA ASN A 76 -19.18 -13.09 -17.62
C ASN A 76 -19.66 -14.53 -17.81
N VAL A 77 -18.86 -15.57 -17.53
CA VAL A 77 -19.27 -16.98 -17.77
C VAL A 77 -19.34 -17.85 -16.51
N PHE A 78 -19.62 -17.27 -15.33
CA PHE A 78 -19.58 -18.01 -14.06
C PHE A 78 -20.50 -19.26 -14.03
N TRP A 79 -21.81 -19.07 -14.18
CA TRP A 79 -22.78 -20.16 -14.05
C TRP A 79 -22.65 -21.24 -15.12
N PRO A 80 -22.45 -20.91 -16.42
CA PRO A 80 -22.19 -21.94 -17.41
C PRO A 80 -20.95 -22.79 -17.07
N THR A 81 -19.89 -22.19 -16.51
CA THR A 81 -18.72 -22.93 -16.04
C THR A 81 -19.06 -23.85 -14.88
N VAL A 82 -19.80 -23.38 -13.85
CA VAL A 82 -20.30 -24.24 -12.76
C VAL A 82 -21.06 -25.45 -13.33
N GLN A 83 -21.97 -25.19 -14.27
CA GLN A 83 -22.77 -26.25 -14.90
C GLN A 83 -21.89 -27.28 -15.61
N GLN A 84 -20.89 -26.84 -16.35
CA GLN A 84 -19.95 -27.74 -17.01
C GLN A 84 -19.04 -28.50 -16.02
N THR A 85 -18.62 -27.85 -14.93
CA THR A 85 -17.68 -28.38 -13.94
C THR A 85 -18.29 -29.44 -13.03
N VAL A 86 -19.57 -29.35 -12.69
CA VAL A 86 -20.22 -30.35 -11.83
C VAL A 86 -21.38 -31.10 -12.48
N GLY A 87 -21.76 -30.73 -13.72
CA GLY A 87 -22.90 -31.33 -14.42
C GLY A 87 -24.25 -30.81 -13.94
N LEU A 88 -24.31 -29.58 -13.41
CA LEU A 88 -25.54 -28.96 -12.92
C LEU A 88 -26.51 -28.67 -14.07
N ALA A 89 -27.76 -29.10 -13.93
CA ALA A 89 -28.80 -28.82 -14.90
C ALA A 89 -29.17 -27.32 -14.90
N PRO A 90 -29.49 -26.71 -16.07
CA PRO A 90 -29.85 -25.30 -16.16
C PRO A 90 -31.00 -24.87 -15.23
N ASN A 91 -31.96 -25.76 -14.97
CA ASN A 91 -33.12 -25.47 -14.14
C ASN A 91 -32.77 -25.32 -12.65
N ASP A 92 -31.64 -25.87 -12.20
CA ASP A 92 -31.25 -25.89 -10.79
C ASP A 92 -30.34 -24.70 -10.41
N VAL A 93 -29.85 -23.94 -11.40
CA VAL A 93 -29.00 -22.75 -11.19
C VAL A 93 -29.70 -21.69 -10.33
N GLY A 94 -31.01 -21.51 -10.51
CA GLY A 94 -31.79 -20.56 -9.71
C GLY A 94 -31.83 -20.92 -8.23
N GLU A 95 -31.92 -22.22 -7.92
CA GLU A 95 -31.92 -22.73 -6.55
C GLU A 95 -30.54 -22.53 -5.89
N TRP A 96 -29.46 -22.78 -6.62
CA TRP A 96 -28.10 -22.56 -6.12
C TRP A 96 -27.83 -21.08 -5.80
N ARG A 97 -28.30 -20.15 -6.64
CA ARG A 97 -28.17 -18.71 -6.41
C ARG A 97 -28.82 -18.27 -5.11
N LEU A 98 -30.08 -18.66 -4.92
CA LEU A 98 -30.86 -18.24 -3.76
C LEU A 98 -30.29 -18.83 -2.46
N ASN A 99 -29.95 -20.12 -2.48
CA ASN A 99 -29.44 -20.79 -1.29
C ASN A 99 -28.01 -20.37 -0.94
N PHE A 100 -27.20 -19.91 -1.90
CA PHE A 100 -25.90 -19.32 -1.57
C PHE A 100 -26.05 -18.15 -0.60
N GLU A 101 -26.92 -17.19 -0.90
CA GLU A 101 -27.17 -16.05 0.00
C GLU A 101 -27.71 -16.50 1.35
N THR A 102 -28.70 -17.39 1.34
CA THR A 102 -29.34 -17.88 2.59
C THR A 102 -28.33 -18.57 3.49
N ILE A 103 -27.48 -19.44 2.93
CA ILE A 103 -26.47 -20.17 3.70
C ILE A 103 -25.39 -19.21 4.21
N VAL A 104 -24.95 -18.25 3.40
CA VAL A 104 -23.97 -17.22 3.82
C VAL A 104 -24.51 -16.40 5.00
N GLU A 105 -25.77 -15.98 4.94
CA GLU A 105 -26.44 -15.27 6.04
C GLU A 105 -26.56 -16.15 7.29
N GLU A 106 -26.96 -17.42 7.14
CA GLU A 106 -27.03 -18.38 8.26
C GLU A 106 -25.67 -18.66 8.91
N LEU A 107 -24.58 -18.51 8.16
CA LEU A 107 -23.21 -18.63 8.65
C LEU A 107 -22.68 -17.33 9.28
N GLY A 108 -23.43 -16.22 9.21
CA GLY A 108 -23.01 -14.91 9.70
C GLY A 108 -21.91 -14.26 8.88
N LEU A 109 -21.88 -14.57 7.58
CA LEU A 109 -20.90 -14.07 6.62
C LEU A 109 -21.53 -13.07 5.64
N ASP A 110 -22.67 -12.46 5.97
CA ASP A 110 -23.33 -11.51 5.08
C ASP A 110 -22.58 -10.17 5.01
N HIS A 111 -22.26 -9.73 3.78
CA HIS A 111 -21.62 -8.45 3.51
C HIS A 111 -22.27 -7.73 2.31
N GLU A 112 -22.15 -6.41 2.27
CA GLU A 112 -22.58 -5.62 1.13
C GLU A 112 -21.54 -5.65 -0.01
N PHE A 113 -21.82 -6.48 -1.02
CA PHE A 113 -21.00 -6.60 -2.23
C PHE A 113 -21.56 -5.80 -3.41
N ALA A 114 -20.66 -5.35 -4.30
CA ALA A 114 -20.99 -4.65 -5.52
C ALA A 114 -21.32 -5.61 -6.69
N GLY A 115 -21.94 -5.07 -7.74
CA GLY A 115 -22.21 -5.79 -8.98
C GLY A 115 -23.48 -6.65 -8.96
N HIS A 116 -23.49 -7.74 -9.74
CA HIS A 116 -24.66 -8.62 -9.85
C HIS A 116 -24.87 -9.40 -8.55
N ARG A 117 -25.93 -9.07 -7.80
CA ARG A 117 -26.41 -9.72 -6.57
C ARG A 117 -25.73 -11.05 -6.20
N TYR A 118 -25.93 -12.11 -6.98
CA TYR A 118 -25.36 -13.43 -6.68
C TYR A 118 -23.88 -13.60 -7.06
N VAL A 119 -23.48 -13.20 -8.27
CA VAL A 119 -22.10 -13.43 -8.75
C VAL A 119 -21.13 -12.47 -8.07
N GLY A 120 -21.53 -11.22 -7.87
CA GLY A 120 -20.77 -10.23 -7.12
C GLY A 120 -20.50 -10.70 -5.69
N ALA A 121 -21.51 -11.23 -4.99
CA ALA A 121 -21.33 -11.79 -3.66
C ALA A 121 -20.35 -12.98 -3.64
N ILE A 122 -20.47 -13.92 -4.59
CA ILE A 122 -19.54 -15.05 -4.70
C ILE A 122 -18.10 -14.57 -4.93
N LEU A 123 -17.90 -13.59 -5.82
CA LEU A 123 -16.58 -13.07 -6.16
C LEU A 123 -16.00 -12.20 -5.04
N GLY A 124 -16.83 -11.40 -4.36
CA GLY A 124 -16.43 -10.61 -3.20
C GLY A 124 -15.98 -11.48 -2.04
N HIS A 125 -16.70 -12.58 -1.76
CA HIS A 125 -16.26 -13.59 -0.80
C HIS A 125 -14.96 -14.31 -1.17
N GLY A 126 -14.53 -14.24 -2.44
CA GLY A 126 -13.27 -14.82 -2.88
C GLY A 126 -12.04 -14.18 -2.26
N GLY A 127 -12.14 -12.92 -1.82
CA GLY A 127 -11.00 -12.17 -1.28
C GLY A 127 -9.82 -12.11 -2.26
N ILE A 128 -8.63 -11.83 -1.74
CA ILE A 128 -7.38 -12.02 -2.48
C ILE A 128 -6.78 -13.37 -2.05
N PRO A 129 -6.70 -14.37 -2.94
CA PRO A 129 -6.09 -15.66 -2.62
C PRO A 129 -4.62 -15.52 -2.26
N GLU A 130 -4.11 -16.39 -1.37
CA GLU A 130 -2.70 -16.39 -0.97
C GLU A 130 -1.73 -16.43 -2.14
N SER A 131 -2.04 -17.21 -3.19
CA SER A 131 -1.23 -17.31 -4.40
C SER A 131 -1.07 -16.00 -5.16
N SER A 132 -2.02 -15.07 -5.00
CA SER A 132 -2.07 -13.79 -5.69
C SER A 132 -1.65 -12.61 -4.81
N LEU A 133 -1.37 -12.85 -3.51
CA LEU A 133 -0.93 -11.81 -2.58
C LEU A 133 0.39 -11.18 -3.02
N LEU A 134 1.32 -11.98 -3.55
CA LEU A 134 2.62 -11.49 -4.03
C LEU A 134 2.46 -10.41 -5.12
N ASP A 135 1.70 -10.73 -6.16
CA ASP A 135 1.46 -9.81 -7.28
C ASP A 135 0.69 -8.58 -6.83
N PHE A 136 -0.30 -8.76 -5.94
CA PHE A 136 -1.00 -7.64 -5.30
C PHE A 136 -0.04 -6.73 -4.53
N PHE A 137 0.88 -7.29 -3.74
CA PHE A 137 1.85 -6.51 -2.99
C PHE A 137 2.79 -5.72 -3.91
N GLU A 138 3.34 -6.39 -4.92
CA GLU A 138 4.34 -5.82 -5.82
C GLU A 138 3.78 -4.78 -6.78
N HIS A 139 2.62 -5.06 -7.39
CA HIS A 139 2.10 -4.27 -8.49
C HIS A 139 1.02 -3.28 -8.09
N MET A 140 0.39 -3.46 -6.92
CA MET A 140 -0.68 -2.59 -6.43
C MET A 140 -0.32 -1.93 -5.10
N LEU A 141 -0.21 -2.71 -4.02
CA LEU A 141 -0.09 -2.19 -2.66
C LEU A 141 1.16 -1.32 -2.49
N GLN A 142 2.34 -1.82 -2.86
CA GLN A 142 3.59 -1.10 -2.67
C GLN A 142 3.64 0.19 -3.52
N PRO A 143 3.25 0.19 -4.81
CA PRO A 143 3.05 1.42 -5.56
C PRO A 143 2.10 2.41 -4.90
N SER A 144 1.02 1.95 -4.25
CA SER A 144 0.03 2.85 -3.63
C SER A 144 0.54 3.66 -2.44
N VAL A 145 1.64 3.23 -1.82
CA VAL A 145 2.26 3.94 -0.69
C VAL A 145 3.60 4.58 -1.05
N THR A 146 4.23 4.12 -2.13
CA THR A 146 5.55 4.63 -2.57
C THR A 146 5.48 5.62 -3.73
N LYS A 147 4.49 5.52 -4.63
CA LYS A 147 4.30 6.46 -5.74
C LYS A 147 3.46 7.65 -5.27
N PRO A 148 3.97 8.90 -5.33
CA PRO A 148 3.28 10.05 -4.76
C PRO A 148 1.87 10.30 -5.30
N HIS A 149 1.62 10.04 -6.59
CA HIS A 149 0.30 10.23 -7.19
C HIS A 149 -0.74 9.22 -6.71
N LEU A 150 -0.34 8.01 -6.30
CA LEU A 150 -1.24 6.99 -5.73
C LEU A 150 -1.38 7.14 -4.22
N ALA A 151 -0.30 7.53 -3.54
CA ALA A 151 -0.29 7.72 -2.08
C ALA A 151 -1.28 8.79 -1.60
N GLY A 152 -1.56 9.80 -2.43
CA GLY A 152 -2.52 10.85 -2.13
C GLY A 152 -4.00 10.51 -2.41
N LEU A 153 -4.28 9.36 -3.05
CA LEU A 153 -5.65 8.94 -3.34
C LEU A 153 -6.32 8.36 -2.09
N THR A 154 -7.62 8.65 -1.95
CA THR A 154 -8.48 7.87 -1.06
C THR A 154 -8.57 6.43 -1.57
N THR A 155 -8.88 5.48 -0.70
CA THR A 155 -8.94 4.08 -1.12
C THR A 155 -10.01 3.77 -2.19
N PRO A 156 -11.21 4.37 -2.17
CA PRO A 156 -12.15 4.23 -3.28
C PRO A 156 -11.60 4.77 -4.62
N GLU A 157 -10.92 5.92 -4.60
CA GLU A 157 -10.28 6.50 -5.79
C GLU A 157 -9.12 5.62 -6.29
N LEU A 158 -8.35 5.04 -5.38
CA LEU A 158 -7.24 4.14 -5.70
C LEU A 158 -7.74 2.84 -6.35
N ILE A 159 -8.80 2.24 -5.81
CA ILE A 159 -9.43 1.05 -6.39
C ILE A 159 -9.97 1.38 -7.79
N SER A 160 -10.63 2.52 -7.95
CA SER A 160 -11.08 2.99 -9.27
C SER A 160 -9.93 3.18 -10.26
N GLU A 161 -8.82 3.77 -9.83
CA GLU A 161 -7.60 3.91 -10.64
C GLU A 161 -7.03 2.54 -11.03
N TRP A 162 -6.96 1.57 -10.12
CA TRP A 162 -6.46 0.22 -10.43
C TRP A 162 -7.33 -0.55 -11.43
N LEU A 163 -8.64 -0.39 -11.34
CA LEU A 163 -9.58 -1.05 -12.26
C LEU A 163 -9.61 -0.39 -13.65
N THR A 164 -9.23 0.88 -13.76
CA THR A 164 -9.31 1.64 -15.04
C THR A 164 -7.97 1.83 -15.74
N SER A 165 -6.86 1.83 -15.00
CA SER A 165 -5.49 1.93 -15.54
C SER A 165 -4.97 0.56 -16.00
N SER A 166 -3.89 0.51 -16.78
CA SER A 166 -3.22 -0.73 -17.19
C SER A 166 -2.58 -1.53 -16.03
N SER A 167 -2.80 -1.13 -14.78
CA SER A 167 -2.32 -1.84 -13.59
C SER A 167 -2.95 -3.24 -13.45
N HIS A 168 -4.10 -3.49 -14.09
CA HIS A 168 -4.76 -4.79 -14.09
C HIS A 168 -4.02 -5.88 -14.90
N ASP A 169 -3.13 -5.51 -15.81
CA ASP A 169 -2.37 -6.48 -16.63
C ASP A 169 -1.30 -7.25 -15.82
N SER A 170 -0.98 -6.78 -14.62
CA SER A 170 0.12 -7.28 -13.78
C SER A 170 -0.34 -8.02 -12.52
N VAL A 171 -1.65 -8.26 -12.36
CA VAL A 171 -2.18 -9.02 -11.23
C VAL A 171 -3.15 -10.09 -11.69
N ASP A 172 -3.27 -11.13 -10.89
CA ASP A 172 -4.24 -12.18 -11.16
C ASP A 172 -5.68 -11.65 -11.10
N LYS A 173 -6.53 -12.28 -11.90
CA LYS A 173 -7.97 -11.98 -11.99
C LYS A 173 -8.74 -12.01 -10.66
N PRO A 174 -8.45 -12.89 -9.68
CA PRO A 174 -9.14 -12.87 -8.39
C PRO A 174 -8.93 -11.55 -7.65
N VAL A 175 -7.76 -10.92 -7.77
CA VAL A 175 -7.48 -9.59 -7.21
C VAL A 175 -8.45 -8.57 -7.80
N LEU A 176 -8.56 -8.53 -9.13
CA LEU A 176 -9.46 -7.61 -9.82
C LEU A 176 -10.93 -7.86 -9.47
N SER A 177 -11.32 -9.14 -9.38
CA SER A 177 -12.69 -9.53 -9.04
C SER A 177 -13.05 -9.08 -7.62
N PHE A 178 -12.14 -9.24 -6.66
CA PHE A 178 -12.35 -8.75 -5.31
C PHE A 178 -12.42 -7.23 -5.25
N LEU A 179 -11.54 -6.52 -5.97
CA LEU A 179 -11.57 -5.06 -6.03
C LEU A 179 -12.83 -4.51 -6.71
N GLU A 180 -13.36 -5.20 -7.72
CA GLU A 180 -14.56 -4.79 -8.45
C GLU A 180 -15.85 -5.09 -7.68
N TYR A 181 -15.93 -6.26 -7.02
CA TYR A 181 -17.17 -6.75 -6.39
C TYR A 181 -17.16 -6.69 -4.86
N GLY A 182 -16.01 -6.49 -4.22
CA GLY A 182 -15.85 -6.54 -2.77
C GLY A 182 -16.49 -5.39 -1.99
N GLY A 183 -16.90 -4.31 -2.67
CA GLY A 183 -17.58 -3.18 -2.03
C GLY A 183 -16.79 -2.59 -0.86
N GLN A 184 -17.48 -2.28 0.25
CA GLN A 184 -16.84 -1.73 1.45
C GLN A 184 -15.81 -2.67 2.06
N VAL A 185 -16.00 -3.98 1.95
CA VAL A 185 -15.04 -4.96 2.47
C VAL A 185 -13.69 -4.84 1.75
N ALA A 186 -13.70 -4.68 0.42
CA ALA A 186 -12.47 -4.46 -0.34
C ALA A 186 -11.83 -3.12 -0.02
N GLU A 187 -12.63 -2.05 0.18
CA GLU A 187 -12.11 -0.75 0.59
C GLU A 187 -11.41 -0.82 1.95
N ASP A 188 -12.06 -1.40 2.96
CA ASP A 188 -11.50 -1.55 4.30
C ASP A 188 -10.24 -2.42 4.30
N PHE A 189 -10.27 -3.54 3.57
CA PHE A 189 -9.11 -4.43 3.42
C PHE A 189 -7.91 -3.70 2.79
N VAL A 190 -8.14 -2.96 1.71
CA VAL A 190 -7.08 -2.22 1.01
C VAL A 190 -6.53 -1.11 1.90
N GLU A 191 -7.36 -0.36 2.63
CA GLU A 191 -6.86 0.69 3.53
C GLU A 191 -5.98 0.10 4.63
N ARG A 192 -6.41 -0.98 5.30
CA ARG A 192 -5.60 -1.66 6.34
C ARG A 192 -4.28 -2.18 5.77
N CYS A 193 -4.28 -2.72 4.54
CA CYS A 193 -3.05 -3.09 3.85
C CYS A 193 -2.13 -1.88 3.60
N ARG A 194 -2.68 -0.72 3.21
CA ARG A 194 -1.90 0.51 3.00
C ARG A 194 -1.33 1.03 4.31
N GLU A 195 -2.10 0.97 5.40
CA GLU A 195 -1.62 1.31 6.74
C GLU A 195 -0.45 0.42 7.16
N MET A 196 -0.57 -0.91 7.02
CA MET A 196 0.51 -1.87 7.24
C MET A 196 1.77 -1.50 6.45
N ALA A 197 1.62 -1.21 5.16
CA ALA A 197 2.74 -0.89 4.28
C ALA A 197 3.41 0.45 4.63
N ARG A 198 2.62 1.48 4.97
CA ARG A 198 3.13 2.78 5.42
C ARG A 198 3.87 2.66 6.75
N GLU A 199 3.30 1.94 7.70
CA GLU A 199 3.92 1.71 9.00
C GLU A 199 5.24 0.97 8.85
N THR A 200 5.26 -0.10 8.06
CA THR A 200 6.47 -0.86 7.75
C THR A 200 7.56 0.02 7.11
N ILE A 201 7.18 0.95 6.22
CA ILE A 201 8.12 1.91 5.62
C ILE A 201 8.68 2.87 6.69
N ASN A 202 7.87 3.27 7.66
CA ASN A 202 8.23 4.26 8.68
C ASN A 202 9.06 3.66 9.82
N THR A 203 8.68 2.49 10.34
CA THR A 203 9.29 1.83 11.50
C THR A 203 10.35 0.82 11.08
N GLY A 204 10.22 0.24 9.88
CA GLY A 204 11.02 -0.90 9.42
C GLY A 204 10.54 -2.25 9.96
N GLU A 205 9.42 -2.28 10.67
CA GLU A 205 8.81 -3.47 11.26
C GLU A 205 7.37 -3.62 10.76
N VAL A 206 6.93 -4.84 10.46
CA VAL A 206 5.55 -5.09 10.05
C VAL A 206 4.70 -5.21 11.32
N PRO A 207 3.60 -4.42 11.45
CA PRO A 207 2.73 -4.48 12.63
C PRO A 207 2.08 -5.85 12.79
N ALA A 208 1.63 -6.17 14.00
CA ALA A 208 0.97 -7.44 14.26
C ALA A 208 -0.43 -7.49 13.60
N PRO A 209 -0.92 -8.67 13.18
CA PRO A 209 -2.22 -8.81 12.54
C PRO A 209 -3.38 -8.20 13.34
N ALA A 210 -3.38 -8.41 14.65
CA ALA A 210 -4.40 -7.87 15.55
C ALA A 210 -4.35 -6.34 15.71
N GLU A 211 -3.20 -5.70 15.47
CA GLU A 211 -3.04 -4.25 15.58
C GLU A 211 -3.63 -3.55 14.35
N ILE A 212 -3.46 -4.15 13.18
CA ILE A 212 -3.87 -3.58 11.89
C ILE A 212 -5.23 -4.12 11.40
N GLY A 213 -5.75 -5.18 12.02
CA GLY A 213 -7.02 -5.80 11.66
C GLY A 213 -6.97 -6.51 10.30
N LEU A 214 -5.84 -7.13 9.95
CA LEU A 214 -5.69 -7.94 8.74
C LEU A 214 -5.59 -9.43 9.09
N PRO A 215 -6.00 -10.34 8.19
CA PRO A 215 -5.79 -11.77 8.38
C PRO A 215 -4.31 -12.13 8.59
N ASP A 216 -4.04 -13.06 9.50
CA ASP A 216 -2.68 -13.52 9.83
C ASP A 216 -1.90 -13.94 8.58
N ALA A 217 -2.56 -14.63 7.64
CA ALA A 217 -1.97 -15.08 6.38
C ALA A 217 -1.47 -13.91 5.51
N VAL A 218 -2.22 -12.80 5.45
CA VAL A 218 -1.84 -11.61 4.65
C VAL A 218 -0.61 -10.93 5.26
N VAL A 219 -0.59 -10.76 6.57
CA VAL A 219 0.54 -10.15 7.28
C VAL A 219 1.77 -11.02 7.21
N ALA A 220 1.63 -12.35 7.41
CA ALA A 220 2.72 -13.30 7.27
C ALA A 220 3.28 -13.30 5.83
N ALA A 221 2.42 -13.34 4.81
CA ALA A 221 2.82 -13.26 3.42
C ALA A 221 3.53 -11.93 3.11
N TYR A 222 3.08 -10.81 3.68
CA TYR A 222 3.72 -9.50 3.51
C TYR A 222 5.09 -9.44 4.20
N GLN A 223 5.21 -10.01 5.41
CA GLN A 223 6.48 -10.16 6.13
C GLN A 223 7.47 -11.01 5.34
N GLU A 224 7.03 -12.17 4.85
CA GLU A 224 7.82 -13.06 3.99
C GLU A 224 8.19 -12.38 2.69
N TRP A 225 7.27 -11.63 2.07
CA TRP A 225 7.54 -10.87 0.87
C TRP A 225 8.58 -9.78 1.11
N ILE A 226 8.50 -9.01 2.20
CA ILE A 226 9.51 -7.99 2.50
C ILE A 226 10.87 -8.59 2.88
N ALA A 227 10.86 -9.72 3.59
CA ALA A 227 12.05 -10.44 4.03
C ALA A 227 12.71 -11.23 2.90
N GLY A 228 11.90 -11.81 2.01
CA GLY A 228 12.26 -12.69 0.90
C GLY A 228 12.33 -12.01 -0.46
N ALA A 229 11.84 -10.77 -0.59
CA ALA A 229 11.98 -9.96 -1.80
C ALA A 229 13.46 -9.91 -2.20
N PRO A 230 13.84 -10.56 -3.32
CA PRO A 230 15.18 -10.48 -3.84
C PRO A 230 15.33 -9.13 -4.50
N GLU A 231 15.73 -8.08 -3.77
CA GLU A 231 16.18 -6.76 -4.26
C GLU A 231 15.35 -6.06 -5.36
N ALA A 232 14.14 -6.53 -5.71
CA ALA A 232 13.40 -6.12 -6.91
C ALA A 232 12.45 -4.93 -6.68
N ILE A 233 12.34 -4.39 -5.46
CA ILE A 233 11.69 -3.09 -5.22
C ILE A 233 12.66 -1.91 -5.52
N ALA A 234 13.88 -2.17 -6.03
CA ALA A 234 14.54 -1.33 -7.03
C ALA A 234 15.87 -1.92 -7.56
N THR A 235 15.81 -2.42 -8.80
CA THR A 235 16.87 -2.51 -9.84
C THR A 235 18.00 -3.57 -9.65
N PRO A 236 18.81 -3.85 -10.71
CA PRO A 236 19.09 -5.15 -11.34
C PRO A 236 20.04 -6.10 -10.56
N PRO A 237 20.25 -7.36 -10.99
CA PRO A 237 20.91 -8.39 -10.19
C PRO A 237 22.37 -8.02 -9.85
N GLY A 238 22.65 -7.91 -8.54
CA GLY A 238 23.98 -7.69 -7.97
C GLY A 238 24.18 -6.38 -7.19
N GLY A 239 23.15 -5.55 -7.04
CA GLY A 239 23.24 -4.24 -6.39
C GLY A 239 22.75 -4.23 -4.94
N LEU A 240 23.56 -3.68 -4.04
CA LEU A 240 23.25 -3.49 -2.62
C LEU A 240 21.84 -2.90 -2.38
N ARG A 241 20.98 -3.54 -1.56
CA ARG A 241 19.74 -2.92 -1.05
C ARG A 241 20.03 -1.69 -0.19
N VAL A 242 20.01 -0.51 -0.81
CA VAL A 242 20.30 0.77 -0.15
C VAL A 242 19.05 1.66 0.06
N ARG A 243 18.89 2.17 1.28
CA ARG A 243 17.82 3.08 1.73
C ARG A 243 18.06 4.51 1.22
N LYS A 244 16.99 5.19 0.81
CA LYS A 244 17.06 6.54 0.23
C LYS A 244 17.37 7.65 1.26
N PRO A 245 18.13 8.69 0.89
CA PRO A 245 18.31 9.87 1.72
C PRO A 245 17.02 10.68 1.87
N ARG A 246 16.92 11.48 2.93
CA ARG A 246 15.78 12.38 3.20
C ARG A 246 16.27 13.81 3.42
N VAL A 247 15.52 14.80 2.95
CA VAL A 247 15.77 16.21 3.26
C VAL A 247 14.99 16.57 4.53
N LEU A 248 15.68 17.11 5.52
CA LEU A 248 15.12 17.53 6.80
C LEU A 248 15.48 18.99 7.09
N VAL A 249 14.75 19.59 8.03
CA VAL A 249 15.08 20.91 8.57
C VAL A 249 15.26 20.86 10.09
N ASN A 250 16.29 21.54 10.58
CA ASN A 250 16.52 21.82 11.99
C ASN A 250 16.71 23.32 12.17
N PRO A 251 15.64 24.07 12.50
CA PRO A 251 15.69 25.53 12.63
C PRO A 251 16.62 26.06 13.72
N TRP A 252 17.02 25.20 14.67
CA TRP A 252 17.88 25.57 15.81
C TRP A 252 19.31 25.02 15.70
N GLY A 253 19.65 24.39 14.58
CA GLY A 253 20.93 23.71 14.42
C GLY A 253 21.44 23.78 12.97
N GLU A 254 21.49 22.63 12.31
CA GLU A 254 22.14 22.44 11.00
C GLU A 254 21.45 23.16 9.83
N GLY A 255 20.26 23.74 10.03
CA GLY A 255 19.47 24.34 8.96
C GLY A 255 18.77 23.27 8.13
N VAL A 256 18.87 23.37 6.80
CA VAL A 256 18.41 22.29 5.90
C VAL A 256 19.54 21.30 5.70
N TYR A 257 19.27 20.01 5.88
CA TYR A 257 20.29 18.96 5.82
C TYR A 257 19.73 17.67 5.24
N LEU A 258 20.62 16.81 4.77
CA LEU A 258 20.32 15.45 4.35
C LEU A 258 20.52 14.51 5.52
N LEU A 259 19.53 13.67 5.78
CA LEU A 259 19.69 12.45 6.55
C LEU A 259 20.07 11.31 5.59
N LEU A 260 21.26 10.77 5.78
CA LEU A 260 21.82 9.66 5.04
C LEU A 260 21.66 8.41 5.92
N PRO A 261 20.66 7.54 5.65
CA PRO A 261 20.33 6.46 6.57
C PRO A 261 21.38 5.36 6.57
N GLU A 262 21.37 4.56 7.64
CA GLU A 262 22.16 3.33 7.72
C GLU A 262 21.88 2.40 6.52
N GLN A 263 22.94 1.83 5.97
CA GLN A 263 22.89 0.93 4.82
C GLN A 263 23.36 -0.46 5.22
N ARG A 264 22.62 -1.51 4.86
CA ARG A 264 23.12 -2.87 5.02
C ARG A 264 24.25 -3.11 4.02
N THR A 265 25.32 -3.75 4.49
CA THR A 265 26.51 -4.05 3.70
C THR A 265 26.79 -5.56 3.76
N PRO A 266 27.07 -6.22 2.63
CA PRO A 266 27.45 -7.63 2.60
C PRO A 266 28.76 -7.86 3.33
N ALA A 267 28.87 -9.00 4.03
CA ALA A 267 30.09 -9.43 4.72
C ALA A 267 31.32 -9.48 3.80
N THR A 268 31.11 -9.83 2.52
CA THR A 268 32.13 -9.89 1.47
C THR A 268 32.76 -8.54 1.14
N ARG A 269 32.13 -7.43 1.51
CA ARG A 269 32.60 -6.06 1.25
C ARG A 269 32.82 -5.24 2.53
N SER A 270 33.00 -5.92 3.67
CA SER A 270 33.20 -5.31 5.00
C SER A 270 34.43 -4.42 5.13
N GLN A 271 35.44 -4.58 4.26
CA GLN A 271 36.67 -3.78 4.24
C GLN A 271 36.67 -2.68 3.17
N SER A 272 35.61 -2.57 2.37
CA SER A 272 35.52 -1.58 1.31
C SER A 272 35.33 -0.17 1.89
N LYS A 273 35.95 0.84 1.25
CA LYS A 273 35.62 2.25 1.52
C LYS A 273 34.14 2.47 1.20
N VAL A 274 33.39 3.02 2.15
CA VAL A 274 31.98 3.37 1.97
C VAL A 274 31.81 4.87 2.13
N CYS A 275 31.14 5.51 1.20
CA CYS A 275 30.81 6.92 1.31
C CYS A 275 29.49 7.24 0.61
N TRP A 276 28.90 8.35 1.04
CA TRP A 276 27.92 9.07 0.25
C TRP A 276 28.63 10.13 -0.57
N GLN A 277 28.02 10.50 -1.70
CA GLN A 277 28.45 11.66 -2.47
C GLN A 277 27.25 12.58 -2.68
N LEU A 278 27.41 13.86 -2.34
CA LEU A 278 26.43 14.91 -2.62
C LEU A 278 26.95 15.77 -3.76
N LEU A 279 26.19 15.85 -4.85
CA LEU A 279 26.51 16.72 -5.98
C LEU A 279 25.47 17.84 -6.06
N ALA A 280 25.95 19.07 -5.88
CA ALA A 280 25.30 20.31 -6.31
C ALA A 280 26.28 20.99 -7.26
N ASP A 281 25.84 21.35 -8.47
CA ASP A 281 26.67 22.08 -9.47
C ASP A 281 27.98 21.40 -9.90
N GLY A 282 27.99 20.07 -9.95
CA GLY A 282 29.00 19.28 -10.66
C GLY A 282 30.26 18.91 -9.87
N ARG A 283 30.42 19.34 -8.61
CA ARG A 283 31.47 18.84 -7.72
C ARG A 283 30.90 17.94 -6.61
N PRO A 284 31.33 16.66 -6.52
CA PRO A 284 30.89 15.77 -5.45
C PRO A 284 31.58 16.11 -4.14
N ILE A 285 30.78 16.28 -3.08
CA ILE A 285 31.22 16.27 -1.69
C ILE A 285 31.18 14.81 -1.23
N GLU A 286 32.32 14.23 -0.85
CA GLU A 286 32.37 12.87 -0.28
C GLU A 286 32.12 12.89 1.23
N ILE A 287 31.21 12.04 1.68
CA ILE A 287 30.80 11.91 3.08
C ILE A 287 31.11 10.47 3.49
N PRO A 288 32.28 10.20 4.09
CA PRO A 288 32.69 8.85 4.46
C PRO A 288 31.83 8.32 5.61
N VAL A 289 31.42 7.05 5.52
CA VAL A 289 30.67 6.37 6.58
C VAL A 289 31.38 5.08 7.00
N ARG A 290 31.30 4.77 8.29
CA ARG A 290 31.92 3.55 8.85
C ARG A 290 30.94 2.40 8.80
N ILE A 291 31.46 1.19 8.57
CA ILE A 291 30.70 -0.05 8.74
C ILE A 291 30.86 -0.51 10.19
N ARG A 292 29.75 -0.84 10.84
CA ARG A 292 29.70 -1.47 12.15
C ARG A 292 28.86 -2.73 12.10
N ARG A 293 29.16 -3.68 12.98
CA ARG A 293 28.30 -4.85 13.17
C ARG A 293 27.17 -4.48 14.11
N VAL A 294 25.94 -4.78 13.71
CA VAL A 294 24.72 -4.60 14.50
C VAL A 294 24.00 -5.94 14.46
N ASP A 295 23.97 -6.63 15.59
CA ASP A 295 23.49 -8.01 15.70
C ASP A 295 24.24 -8.96 14.75
N LEU A 296 23.52 -9.53 13.77
CA LEU A 296 24.06 -10.42 12.74
C LEU A 296 24.41 -9.68 11.43
N ASP A 297 24.01 -8.41 11.29
CA ASP A 297 24.21 -7.61 10.09
C ASP A 297 25.45 -6.71 10.17
N LEU A 298 26.02 -6.37 9.02
CA LEU A 298 26.93 -5.23 8.89
C LEU A 298 26.15 -4.05 8.33
N LYS A 299 26.18 -2.92 9.04
CA LYS A 299 25.47 -1.70 8.64
C LYS A 299 26.43 -0.52 8.61
N THR A 300 26.22 0.42 7.70
CA THR A 300 26.87 1.72 7.81
C THR A 300 26.24 2.49 8.95
N GLU A 301 27.01 3.36 9.59
CA GLU A 301 26.44 4.41 10.44
C GLU A 301 25.59 5.37 9.59
N ALA A 302 24.55 5.91 10.21
CA ALA A 302 23.80 7.02 9.63
C ALA A 302 24.68 8.27 9.67
N ALA A 303 24.53 9.13 8.68
CA ALA A 303 25.23 10.41 8.62
C ALA A 303 24.23 11.54 8.33
N THR A 304 24.60 12.74 8.73
CA THR A 304 23.92 13.97 8.33
C THR A 304 24.89 14.83 7.54
N GLU A 305 24.40 15.51 6.51
CA GLU A 305 25.18 16.49 5.76
C GLU A 305 24.36 17.77 5.54
N PRO A 306 24.81 18.93 6.04
CA PRO A 306 24.14 20.20 5.78
C PRO A 306 24.09 20.52 4.28
N ILE A 307 22.92 20.94 3.80
CA ILE A 307 22.78 21.50 2.46
C ILE A 307 23.21 22.96 2.57
N GLN A 308 24.45 23.25 2.22
CA GLN A 308 25.02 24.57 2.45
C GLN A 308 24.35 25.64 1.57
N ASP A 309 24.23 25.39 0.27
CA ASP A 309 23.66 26.34 -0.67
C ASP A 309 22.37 25.79 -1.30
N PRO A 310 21.28 26.59 -1.37
CA PRO A 310 20.05 26.19 -2.01
C PRO A 310 20.22 26.13 -3.54
N ALA A 311 20.27 24.92 -4.09
CA ALA A 311 20.11 24.57 -5.49
C ALA A 311 18.76 23.87 -5.75
N GLU A 312 18.29 23.89 -6.99
CA GLU A 312 17.03 23.23 -7.41
C GLU A 312 17.18 21.70 -7.47
N HIS A 313 18.37 21.23 -7.85
CA HIS A 313 18.66 19.82 -8.09
C HIS A 313 19.94 19.39 -7.39
N TYR A 314 19.82 18.31 -6.62
CA TYR A 314 20.95 17.60 -6.04
C TYR A 314 20.94 16.16 -6.54
N LEU A 315 22.13 15.59 -6.67
CA LEU A 315 22.28 14.16 -6.88
C LEU A 315 23.02 13.57 -5.68
N VAL A 316 22.36 12.65 -4.98
CA VAL A 316 22.97 11.92 -3.87
C VAL A 316 23.34 10.54 -4.36
N ARG A 317 24.57 10.10 -4.12
CA ARG A 317 25.04 8.75 -4.48
C ARG A 317 25.48 8.01 -3.24
N PHE A 318 25.27 6.70 -3.24
CA PHE A 318 25.90 5.80 -2.28
C PHE A 318 26.95 4.96 -3.01
N CYS A 319 28.16 4.99 -2.48
CA CYS A 319 29.32 4.38 -3.10
C CYS A 319 29.98 3.35 -2.17
N LEU A 320 30.28 2.18 -2.71
CA LEU A 320 30.93 1.07 -2.02
C LEU A 320 32.14 0.59 -2.83
N GLY A 321 33.33 0.62 -2.22
CA GLY A 321 34.56 0.21 -2.90
C GLY A 321 34.94 1.08 -4.10
N GLY A 322 34.47 2.34 -4.13
CA GLY A 322 34.67 3.27 -5.24
C GLY A 322 33.67 3.13 -6.40
N ALA A 323 32.79 2.13 -6.38
CA ALA A 323 31.69 2.02 -7.32
C ALA A 323 30.44 2.75 -6.80
N CYS A 324 29.70 3.42 -7.70
CA CYS A 324 28.36 3.93 -7.39
C CYS A 324 27.38 2.75 -7.38
N GLU A 325 26.84 2.43 -6.20
CA GLU A 325 25.86 1.36 -6.05
C GLU A 325 24.45 1.88 -6.34
N ARG A 326 24.17 3.14 -5.97
CA ARG A 326 22.90 3.80 -6.30
C ARG A 326 23.02 5.31 -6.30
N GLU A 327 22.15 5.95 -7.06
CA GLU A 327 21.97 7.39 -7.07
C GLU A 327 20.49 7.78 -6.89
N TRP A 328 20.25 8.90 -6.23
CA TRP A 328 18.95 9.49 -5.98
C TRP A 328 18.96 10.95 -6.41
N PRO A 329 18.13 11.35 -7.39
CA PRO A 329 17.84 12.75 -7.62
C PRO A 329 17.03 13.28 -6.43
N VAL A 330 17.48 14.38 -5.86
CA VAL A 330 16.80 15.10 -4.77
C VAL A 330 16.47 16.48 -5.29
N SER A 331 15.19 16.74 -5.54
CA SER A 331 14.71 18.06 -5.97
C SER A 331 14.24 18.87 -4.77
N ILE A 332 14.80 20.06 -4.61
CA ILE A 332 14.34 21.08 -3.66
C ILE A 332 13.89 22.31 -4.44
N GLU A 333 13.05 22.05 -5.45
CA GLU A 333 12.49 23.09 -6.29
C GLU A 333 11.40 23.84 -5.52
N VAL A 334 11.34 25.15 -5.73
CA VAL A 334 10.26 26.01 -5.23
C VAL A 334 9.34 26.35 -6.41
N PRO A 335 8.20 25.66 -6.57
CA PRO A 335 7.36 25.87 -7.74
C PRO A 335 6.73 27.25 -7.74
N ALA A 336 6.59 27.87 -8.91
CA ALA A 336 5.96 29.19 -9.04
C ALA A 336 4.52 29.20 -8.49
N GLU A 337 3.79 28.08 -8.64
CA GLU A 337 2.42 27.90 -8.12
C GLU A 337 2.36 27.75 -6.59
N ARG A 338 3.50 27.44 -5.93
CA ARG A 338 3.59 27.30 -4.48
C ARG A 338 5.01 27.69 -4.05
N PRO A 339 5.28 29.00 -3.90
CA PRO A 339 6.63 29.53 -3.77
C PRO A 339 7.17 29.36 -2.34
N LEU A 340 7.08 28.15 -1.79
CA LEU A 340 7.53 27.77 -0.47
C LEU A 340 7.91 26.28 -0.40
N LEU A 341 8.82 25.96 0.50
CA LEU A 341 9.10 24.59 0.92
C LEU A 341 8.31 24.29 2.19
N VAL A 342 7.78 23.09 2.32
CA VAL A 342 6.96 22.67 3.45
C VAL A 342 7.61 21.48 4.12
N PHE A 343 7.72 21.53 5.43
CA PHE A 343 8.23 20.48 6.28
C PHE A 343 7.18 20.10 7.31
N ASP A 344 7.11 18.81 7.60
CA ASP A 344 6.30 18.27 8.67
C ASP A 344 6.99 18.54 10.02
N PRO A 345 6.33 19.17 11.01
CA PRO A 345 6.98 19.52 12.28
C PRO A 345 7.44 18.31 13.12
N ASP A 346 6.73 17.19 13.04
CA ASP A 346 6.97 16.02 13.87
C ASP A 346 8.16 15.21 13.34
N THR A 347 8.16 14.95 12.04
CA THR A 347 9.20 14.18 11.33
C THR A 347 10.34 15.06 10.82
N ARG A 348 10.14 16.39 10.77
CA ARG A 348 11.06 17.41 10.23
C ARG A 348 11.37 17.27 8.76
N ALA A 349 10.69 16.38 8.06
CA ALA A 349 11.01 16.02 6.69
C ALA A 349 10.32 16.95 5.69
N LEU A 350 11.02 17.21 4.57
CA LEU A 350 10.45 17.93 3.44
C LEU A 350 9.26 17.15 2.89
N LEU A 351 8.12 17.80 2.82
CA LEU A 351 6.92 17.26 2.21
C LEU A 351 7.02 17.37 0.68
N PRO A 352 6.55 16.35 -0.07
CA PRO A 352 6.50 16.43 -1.52
C PRO A 352 5.62 17.61 -1.97
N PHE A 353 5.84 18.07 -3.19
CA PHE A 353 4.96 19.08 -3.77
C PHE A 353 3.53 18.55 -3.84
N GLN A 354 2.60 19.35 -3.30
CA GLN A 354 1.17 19.12 -3.37
C GLN A 354 0.52 20.45 -3.76
N LYS A 355 -0.51 20.38 -4.61
CA LYS A 355 -1.29 21.56 -5.03
C LYS A 355 -2.05 22.21 -3.86
N ARG A 356 -2.29 21.46 -2.79
CA ARG A 356 -2.94 21.92 -1.57
C ARG A 356 -2.03 21.69 -0.36
N LEU A 357 -2.11 22.55 0.65
CA LEU A 357 -1.40 22.38 1.91
C LEU A 357 -2.24 21.57 2.90
N PRO A 358 -1.64 20.65 3.69
CA PRO A 358 -2.33 20.00 4.79
C PRO A 358 -2.88 21.03 5.79
N SER A 359 -4.11 20.84 6.28
CA SER A 359 -4.61 21.64 7.41
C SER A 359 -3.99 21.10 8.70
N GLY A 360 -3.20 21.94 9.36
CA GLY A 360 -2.43 21.55 10.53
C GLY A 360 -1.27 22.48 10.80
N LEU A 361 -0.39 22.05 11.70
CA LEU A 361 0.88 22.73 11.94
C LEU A 361 1.86 22.34 10.84
N LEU A 362 2.53 23.32 10.23
CA LEU A 362 3.54 23.12 9.19
C LEU A 362 4.74 24.02 9.45
N TRP A 363 5.93 23.54 9.10
CA TRP A 363 7.10 24.40 9.02
C TRP A 363 7.34 24.78 7.56
N VAL A 364 7.53 26.06 7.29
CA VAL A 364 7.71 26.54 5.91
C VAL A 364 8.98 27.35 5.76
N LEU A 365 9.65 27.18 4.62
CA LEU A 365 10.76 28.03 4.19
C LEU A 365 10.31 28.82 2.95
N LEU A 366 10.45 30.14 3.03
CA LEU A 366 10.15 31.06 1.95
C LEU A 366 11.46 31.54 1.32
N PRO A 367 11.59 31.50 -0.02
CA PRO A 367 12.74 32.06 -0.69
C PRO A 367 12.80 33.59 -0.53
N PRO A 368 13.95 34.22 -0.79
CA PRO A 368 14.11 35.66 -0.70
C PRO A 368 13.08 36.40 -1.56
N GLY A 369 12.42 37.41 -0.99
CA GLY A 369 11.38 38.19 -1.69
C GLY A 369 9.96 37.62 -1.58
N VAL A 370 9.80 36.43 -1.00
CA VAL A 370 8.47 35.86 -0.69
C VAL A 370 8.11 36.10 0.78
N ALA A 371 6.86 36.48 1.03
CA ALA A 371 6.34 36.77 2.36
C ALA A 371 4.92 36.21 2.55
N ILE A 372 4.58 35.79 3.76
CA ILE A 372 3.21 35.37 4.10
C ILE A 372 2.36 36.61 4.37
N GLU A 373 1.20 36.70 3.72
CA GLU A 373 0.25 37.79 3.92
C GLU A 373 -0.76 37.47 5.03
N SER A 374 -1.17 36.20 5.13
CA SER A 374 -2.03 35.69 6.20
C SER A 374 -1.31 35.65 7.55
N GLN A 375 -1.12 36.81 8.19
CA GLN A 375 -0.39 36.92 9.47
C GLN A 375 -1.00 36.06 10.58
N SER A 376 -2.32 35.81 10.55
CA SER A 376 -3.02 34.93 11.50
C SER A 376 -2.57 33.47 11.41
N ALA A 377 -2.00 33.04 10.28
CA ALA A 377 -1.46 31.69 10.10
C ALA A 377 -0.11 31.51 10.80
N ILE A 378 0.61 32.60 11.10
CA ILE A 378 1.98 32.54 11.62
C ILE A 378 1.92 32.31 13.12
N ARG A 379 2.35 31.12 13.55
CA ARG A 379 2.48 30.79 14.97
C ARG A 379 3.79 31.31 15.53
N SER A 380 4.89 31.09 14.81
CA SER A 380 6.20 31.60 15.19
C SER A 380 7.11 31.79 13.97
N ARG A 381 8.13 32.64 14.12
CA ARG A 381 9.20 32.80 13.14
C ARG A 381 10.48 32.21 13.72
N PHE A 382 11.15 31.37 12.95
CA PHE A 382 12.42 30.80 13.35
C PHE A 382 13.57 31.81 13.17
N ALA A 383 14.68 31.55 13.87
CA ALA A 383 15.92 32.29 13.64
C ALA A 383 16.40 32.10 12.18
N PRO A 384 17.20 33.03 11.64
CA PRO A 384 17.82 32.85 10.32
C PRO A 384 18.57 31.53 10.26
N LEU A 385 18.33 30.75 9.21
CA LEU A 385 18.99 29.46 9.01
C LEU A 385 20.48 29.67 8.66
N PRO A 386 21.35 28.71 9.00
CA PRO A 386 22.77 28.79 8.64
C PRO A 386 23.01 28.63 7.13
N TRP A 387 24.27 28.82 6.73
CA TRP A 387 24.75 28.64 5.35
C TRP A 387 24.06 29.57 4.35
N GLY A 388 23.90 29.17 3.09
CA GLY A 388 23.20 29.90 2.02
C GLY A 388 21.69 30.08 2.26
N TRP A 389 21.12 29.42 3.27
CA TRP A 389 19.71 29.55 3.65
C TRP A 389 19.40 30.78 4.50
N TYR A 390 20.40 31.55 4.95
CA TYR A 390 20.21 32.74 5.79
C TYR A 390 19.32 33.84 5.20
N ARG A 391 19.16 33.85 3.86
CA ARG A 391 18.27 34.79 3.16
C ARG A 391 16.83 34.30 3.06
N TRP A 392 16.59 33.03 3.39
CA TRP A 392 15.26 32.44 3.43
C TRP A 392 14.59 32.77 4.75
N ASN A 393 13.27 32.92 4.70
CA ASN A 393 12.49 33.12 5.92
C ASN A 393 11.85 31.80 6.33
N ALA A 394 12.00 31.45 7.60
CA ALA A 394 11.51 30.19 8.15
C ALA A 394 10.41 30.45 9.19
N TYR A 395 9.26 29.79 9.05
CA TYR A 395 8.10 29.99 9.91
C TYR A 395 7.48 28.67 10.35
N GLU A 396 6.88 28.69 11.53
CA GLU A 396 5.88 27.72 11.94
C GLU A 396 4.50 28.31 11.66
N LEU A 397 3.71 27.61 10.85
CA LEU A 397 2.35 27.99 10.50
C LEU A 397 1.35 27.06 11.17
N ASP A 398 0.20 27.62 11.53
CA ASP A 398 -1.00 26.88 11.89
C ASP A 398 -2.09 27.18 10.86
N LEU A 399 -2.36 26.19 10.01
CA LEU A 399 -3.36 26.29 8.94
C LEU A 399 -4.71 25.71 9.35
N ARG A 400 -4.95 25.46 10.64
CA ARG A 400 -6.25 25.00 11.12
C ARG A 400 -7.28 26.13 10.99
N GLY A 401 -8.34 25.87 10.24
CA GLY A 401 -9.43 26.84 10.02
C GLY A 401 -9.14 27.88 8.94
N LEU A 402 -8.08 27.70 8.14
CA LEU A 402 -7.84 28.47 6.93
C LEU A 402 -8.20 27.61 5.70
N ASP A 403 -8.91 28.20 4.75
CA ASP A 403 -9.19 27.56 3.45
C ASP A 403 -8.08 27.84 2.43
N THR A 404 -7.38 28.97 2.59
CA THR A 404 -6.33 29.43 1.68
C THR A 404 -5.23 30.14 2.48
N LEU A 405 -3.98 29.85 2.14
CA LEU A 405 -2.81 30.61 2.56
C LEU A 405 -2.42 31.58 1.43
N ILE A 406 -2.34 32.88 1.73
CA ILE A 406 -1.91 33.90 0.76
C ILE A 406 -0.44 34.22 1.00
N VAL A 407 0.36 34.07 -0.06
CA VAL A 407 1.77 34.46 -0.08
C VAL A 407 2.02 35.52 -1.14
N LYS A 408 2.77 36.55 -0.78
CA LYS A 408 3.22 37.61 -1.66
C LYS A 408 4.57 37.22 -2.25
N THR A 409 4.65 37.28 -3.57
CA THR A 409 5.84 37.05 -4.39
C THR A 409 6.27 38.35 -5.08
N PRO A 410 7.47 38.41 -5.66
CA PRO A 410 7.85 39.51 -6.54
C PRO A 410 6.93 39.69 -7.75
N GLU A 411 6.37 38.60 -8.29
CA GLU A 411 5.48 38.63 -9.46
C GLU A 411 4.00 38.95 -9.13
N GLY A 412 3.60 38.90 -7.86
CA GLY A 412 2.22 39.15 -7.44
C GLY A 412 1.82 38.41 -6.16
N GLN A 413 0.54 38.11 -6.00
CA GLN A 413 0.04 37.27 -4.91
C GLN A 413 -0.21 35.85 -5.45
N CYS A 414 0.11 34.86 -4.62
CA CYS A 414 -0.16 33.45 -4.87
C CYS A 414 -1.08 32.94 -3.76
N GLU A 415 -2.19 32.34 -4.17
CA GLU A 415 -3.16 31.73 -3.29
C GLU A 415 -2.96 30.21 -3.28
N ILE A 416 -2.64 29.67 -2.11
CA ILE A 416 -2.38 28.25 -1.94
C ILE A 416 -3.53 27.66 -1.13
N ALA A 417 -4.31 26.78 -1.75
CA ALA A 417 -5.46 26.17 -1.09
C ALA A 417 -5.00 25.25 0.06
N VAL A 418 -5.76 25.22 1.15
CA VAL A 418 -5.55 24.34 2.30
C VAL A 418 -6.60 23.23 2.25
N THR A 419 -6.21 22.00 2.54
CA THR A 419 -7.12 20.85 2.57
C THR A 419 -8.12 21.01 3.70
N ALA A 420 -9.41 21.10 3.40
CA ALA A 420 -10.46 21.24 4.41
C ALA A 420 -10.44 20.04 5.38
N ARG A 421 -10.48 20.32 6.68
CA ARG A 421 -10.71 19.30 7.70
C ARG A 421 -12.15 18.81 7.51
N ARG A 422 -12.37 17.55 7.14
CA ARG A 422 -13.68 16.93 7.41
C ARG A 422 -13.83 16.95 8.93
N ALA A 423 -14.81 17.71 9.43
CA ALA A 423 -15.21 17.61 10.82
C ALA A 423 -15.56 16.14 11.05
N ALA A 424 -14.87 15.48 11.99
CA ALA A 424 -15.32 14.20 12.51
C ALA A 424 -16.68 14.47 13.15
N THR A 425 -17.75 14.10 12.45
CA THR A 425 -19.08 14.06 13.04
C THR A 425 -19.05 12.93 14.05
N LEU A 426 -18.89 13.28 15.33
CA LEU A 426 -19.25 12.39 16.42
C LEU A 426 -20.75 12.15 16.32
N THR A 427 -21.13 10.95 15.89
CA THR A 427 -22.45 10.35 16.08
C THR A 427 -22.27 8.95 16.60
#